data_AF-A0AAV0PIT8-F1
#
_entry.id   AF-A0AAV0PIT8-F1
#
_cell.length_a   1.000
_cell.length_b   1.000
_cell.length_c   1.000
_cell.angle_alpha   90.00
_cell.angle_beta   90.00
_cell.angle_gamma   90.00
#
_symmetry.space_group_name_H-M   'P 1'
#
loop_
_entity.id
_entity.type
_entity.pdbx_description
1 polymer ?
#
loop_
_entity_poly.entity_id
_entity_poly.type
_entity_poly.pdbx_seq_one_letter_code
_entity_poly.pdbx_strand_id
1 'polypeptide(L)'
;MLRRKFFGRAHEIDRNVRLFMNEYNTVENNATTLRIRAALDLYGSMGLPLWLTEVSVDQGPYQGEYLEQILREGYSHPAVEGIIMFGGPEEAGYKELTLADYEFMNTEAGDVVDRLLGEWKSPITEAEADEEGFCEASLFYGDYEIAVRKVGANSVTSLISYKLSSARPGETVVHLRVG
;
A
#
# COMPACT_ATOMS: atom_id res chain seq x y z
N MET A 1 -9.23 -13.44 28.50
CA MET A 1 -10.30 -12.60 29.12
C MET A 1 -10.05 -11.09 29.00
N LEU A 2 -8.80 -10.61 29.05
CA LEU A 2 -8.50 -9.16 29.06
C LEU A 2 -8.68 -8.47 27.69
N ARG A 3 -8.21 -9.08 26.59
CA ARG A 3 -8.34 -8.50 25.23
C ARG A 3 -9.80 -8.23 24.83
N ARG A 4 -10.70 -9.18 25.06
CA ARG A 4 -12.14 -9.02 24.80
C ARG A 4 -12.74 -7.80 25.52
N LYS A 5 -12.30 -7.51 26.76
CA LYS A 5 -12.80 -6.34 27.51
C LYS A 5 -12.33 -5.03 26.88
N PHE A 6 -11.07 -4.94 26.46
CA PHE A 6 -10.55 -3.74 25.80
C PHE A 6 -11.21 -3.49 24.45
N PHE A 7 -11.34 -4.52 23.61
CA PHE A 7 -12.05 -4.39 22.33
C PHE A 7 -13.52 -4.01 22.53
N GLY A 8 -14.20 -4.62 23.52
CA GLY A 8 -15.57 -4.25 23.87
C GLY A 8 -15.69 -2.79 24.29
N ARG A 9 -14.79 -2.32 25.16
CA ARG A 9 -14.80 -0.93 25.63
C ARG A 9 -14.47 0.07 24.53
N ALA A 10 -13.49 -0.22 23.68
CA ALA A 10 -13.15 0.64 22.55
C ALA A 10 -14.34 0.76 21.59
N HIS A 11 -15.02 -0.36 21.28
CA HIS A 11 -16.21 -0.37 20.43
C HIS A 11 -17.40 0.38 21.05
N GLU A 12 -17.55 0.39 22.38
CA GLU A 12 -18.55 1.21 23.06
C GLU A 12 -18.27 2.72 22.92
N ILE A 13 -17.00 3.12 22.94
CA ILE A 13 -16.57 4.51 22.83
C ILE A 13 -16.72 5.01 21.39
N ASP A 14 -16.23 4.23 20.43
CA ASP A 14 -16.35 4.52 19.01
C ASP A 14 -16.64 3.21 18.25
N ARG A 15 -17.82 3.15 17.62
CA ARG A 15 -18.23 1.97 16.85
C ARG A 15 -17.63 1.91 15.45
N ASN A 16 -17.12 3.04 14.95
CA ASN A 16 -16.62 3.20 13.60
C ASN A 16 -15.11 3.02 13.50
N VAL A 17 -14.39 3.06 14.63
CA VAL A 17 -12.94 2.81 14.64
C VAL A 17 -12.64 1.35 14.27
N ARG A 18 -11.70 1.17 13.34
CA ARG A 18 -11.16 -0.16 13.04
C ARG A 18 -10.21 -0.57 14.15
N LEU A 19 -10.45 -1.74 14.76
CA LEU A 19 -9.63 -2.27 15.83
C LEU A 19 -8.68 -3.34 15.30
N PHE A 20 -7.40 -3.24 15.66
CA PHE A 20 -6.37 -4.19 15.27
C PHE A 20 -5.85 -4.96 16.49
N MET A 21 -5.58 -6.25 16.31
CA MET A 21 -4.79 -7.04 17.26
C MET A 21 -3.36 -7.12 16.70
N ASN A 22 -2.45 -6.34 17.26
CA ASN A 22 -1.05 -6.32 16.86
C ASN A 22 -0.26 -7.39 17.60
N GLU A 23 0.58 -8.15 16.89
CA GLU A 23 1.46 -9.18 17.45
C GLU A 23 2.79 -9.19 16.67
N TYR A 24 3.87 -9.56 17.36
CA TYR A 24 5.21 -9.74 16.78
C TYR A 24 5.56 -11.23 16.70
N ASN A 25 6.64 -11.58 15.99
CA ASN A 25 7.03 -12.97 15.68
C ASN A 25 5.92 -13.78 14.98
N THR A 26 5.05 -13.09 14.23
CA THR A 26 3.99 -13.69 13.40
C THR A 26 4.54 -14.36 12.16
N VAL A 27 5.76 -13.97 11.75
CA VAL A 27 6.65 -14.68 10.84
C VAL A 27 7.93 -14.99 11.64
N GLU A 28 8.40 -16.24 11.63
CA GLU A 28 9.58 -16.67 12.40
C GLU A 28 10.84 -15.87 12.01
N ASN A 29 11.80 -15.72 12.95
CA ASN A 29 13.03 -14.91 12.85
C ASN A 29 13.94 -15.16 11.64
N ASN A 30 13.68 -16.18 10.82
CA ASN A 30 14.34 -16.44 9.54
C ASN A 30 13.28 -16.43 8.42
N ALA A 31 12.60 -15.30 8.26
CA ALA A 31 11.51 -15.14 7.30
C ALA A 31 12.04 -15.31 5.87
N THR A 32 11.58 -16.36 5.19
CA THR A 32 11.72 -16.47 3.73
C THR A 32 10.43 -15.97 3.08
N THR A 33 10.49 -15.57 1.81
CA THR A 33 9.31 -15.23 0.99
C THR A 33 8.17 -16.24 1.17
N LEU A 34 8.49 -17.54 1.16
CA LEU A 34 7.51 -18.63 1.37
C LEU A 34 6.87 -18.61 2.76
N ARG A 35 7.63 -18.28 3.81
CA ARG A 35 7.11 -18.20 5.18
C ARG A 35 6.23 -16.98 5.38
N ILE A 36 6.60 -15.85 4.77
CA ILE A 36 5.76 -14.65 4.75
C ILE A 36 4.43 -14.99 4.10
N ARG A 37 4.45 -15.56 2.88
CA ARG A 37 3.24 -16.01 2.17
C ARG A 37 2.36 -16.91 3.03
N ALA A 38 2.93 -17.96 3.62
CA ALA A 38 2.18 -18.90 4.44
C ALA A 38 1.54 -18.25 5.68
N ALA A 39 2.24 -17.30 6.31
CA ALA A 39 1.68 -16.54 7.44
C ALA A 39 0.53 -15.63 6.97
N LEU A 40 0.71 -14.91 5.87
CA LEU A 40 -0.33 -14.07 5.29
C LEU A 40 -1.56 -14.89 4.87
N ASP A 41 -1.38 -16.08 4.31
CA ASP A 41 -2.47 -17.01 3.95
C ASP A 41 -3.23 -17.47 5.21
N LEU A 42 -2.50 -17.84 6.27
CA LEU A 42 -3.08 -18.27 7.54
C LEU A 42 -3.93 -17.17 8.18
N TYR A 43 -3.38 -15.96 8.34
CA TYR A 43 -4.12 -14.85 8.94
C TYR A 43 -5.23 -14.33 8.01
N GLY A 44 -4.99 -14.32 6.70
CA GLY A 44 -5.97 -13.96 5.69
C GLY A 44 -7.16 -14.91 5.65
N SER A 45 -6.98 -16.19 5.99
CA SER A 45 -8.08 -17.18 6.08
C SER A 45 -9.16 -16.82 7.10
N MET A 46 -8.87 -15.91 8.05
CA MET A 46 -9.84 -15.40 9.02
C MET A 46 -10.87 -14.44 8.40
N GLY A 47 -10.65 -13.98 7.16
CA GLY A 47 -11.54 -13.05 6.46
C GLY A 47 -11.56 -11.64 7.06
N LEU A 48 -10.54 -11.30 7.86
CA LEU A 48 -10.37 -9.97 8.44
C LEU A 48 -9.26 -9.22 7.70
N PRO A 49 -9.32 -7.88 7.61
CA PRO A 49 -8.25 -7.06 7.05
C PRO A 49 -6.91 -7.30 7.76
N LEU A 50 -5.84 -7.52 7.01
CA LEU A 50 -4.49 -7.71 7.53
C LEU A 50 -3.63 -6.48 7.25
N TRP A 51 -2.86 -6.05 8.23
CA TRP A 51 -1.92 -4.93 8.12
C TRP A 51 -0.56 -5.39 8.60
N LEU A 52 0.49 -5.10 7.83
CA LEU A 52 1.86 -5.20 8.30
C LEU A 52 2.16 -3.87 8.99
N THR A 53 2.31 -3.86 10.30
CA THR A 53 2.25 -2.62 11.11
C THR A 53 3.61 -2.03 11.45
N GLU A 54 4.67 -2.82 11.45
CA GLU A 54 6.00 -2.44 11.93
C GLU A 54 7.09 -3.14 11.08
N VAL A 55 7.00 -3.04 9.75
CA VAL A 55 7.99 -3.68 8.87
C VAL A 55 9.36 -3.06 9.08
N SER A 56 10.32 -3.85 9.55
CA SER A 56 11.72 -3.51 9.70
C SER A 56 12.57 -4.72 9.34
N VAL A 57 13.78 -4.47 8.85
CA VAL A 57 14.79 -5.49 8.55
C VAL A 57 16.08 -5.04 9.24
N ASP A 58 16.70 -5.93 9.99
CA ASP A 58 17.97 -5.65 10.68
C ASP A 58 19.06 -5.28 9.66
N GLN A 59 20.05 -4.50 10.11
CA GLN A 59 21.17 -4.11 9.25
C GLN A 59 21.97 -5.33 8.76
N GLY A 60 22.31 -5.32 7.47
CA GLY A 60 23.10 -6.38 6.86
C GLY A 60 23.31 -6.18 5.37
N PRO A 61 24.20 -6.96 4.73
CA PRO A 61 24.55 -6.81 3.32
C PRO A 61 23.39 -7.09 2.35
N TYR A 62 22.30 -7.67 2.83
CA TYR A 62 21.10 -8.01 2.03
C TYR A 62 19.84 -7.30 2.54
N GLN A 63 19.99 -6.25 3.38
CA GLN A 63 18.86 -5.56 4.00
C GLN A 63 17.86 -5.05 2.93
N GLY A 64 18.35 -4.39 1.88
CA GLY A 64 17.51 -3.90 0.79
C GLY A 64 16.78 -5.01 0.04
N GLU A 65 17.46 -6.14 -0.23
CA GLU A 65 16.85 -7.30 -0.91
C GLU A 65 15.73 -7.91 -0.08
N TYR A 66 15.96 -8.13 1.22
CA TYR A 66 14.94 -8.69 2.11
C TYR A 66 13.77 -7.72 2.30
N LEU A 67 14.05 -6.42 2.43
CA LEU A 67 13.01 -5.40 2.49
C LEU A 67 12.13 -5.44 1.24
N GLU A 68 12.73 -5.51 0.05
CA GLU A 68 11.98 -5.61 -1.20
C GLU A 68 11.10 -6.86 -1.24
N GLN A 69 11.63 -8.02 -0.85
CA GLN A 69 10.88 -9.28 -0.81
C GLN A 69 9.68 -9.18 0.14
N ILE A 70 9.88 -8.66 1.36
CA ILE A 70 8.80 -8.50 2.35
C ILE A 70 7.73 -7.56 1.83
N LEU A 71 8.13 -6.40 1.30
CA LEU A 71 7.20 -5.39 0.80
C LEU A 71 6.38 -5.91 -0.39
N ARG A 72 7.01 -6.61 -1.35
CA ARG A 72 6.31 -7.21 -2.49
C ARG A 72 5.36 -8.35 -2.09
N GLU A 73 5.75 -9.20 -1.15
CA GLU A 73 4.87 -10.26 -0.64
C GLU A 73 3.66 -9.66 0.08
N GLY A 74 3.86 -8.67 0.95
CA GLY A 74 2.78 -7.95 1.60
C GLY A 74 1.85 -7.29 0.58
N TYR A 75 2.42 -6.53 -0.37
CA TYR A 75 1.65 -5.78 -1.37
C TYR A 75 0.83 -6.66 -2.30
N SER A 76 1.34 -7.85 -2.66
CA SER A 76 0.67 -8.78 -3.56
C SER A 76 -0.38 -9.67 -2.89
N HIS A 77 -0.50 -9.66 -1.57
CA HIS A 77 -1.39 -10.55 -0.85
C HIS A 77 -2.80 -9.94 -0.71
N PRO A 78 -3.88 -10.62 -1.16
CA PRO A 78 -5.22 -10.02 -1.24
C PRO A 78 -5.85 -9.66 0.10
N ALA A 79 -5.43 -10.29 1.20
CA ALA A 79 -5.90 -9.95 2.54
C ALA A 79 -5.18 -8.74 3.16
N VAL A 80 -4.06 -8.29 2.58
CA VAL A 80 -3.29 -7.16 3.10
C VAL A 80 -3.89 -5.85 2.59
N GLU A 81 -4.35 -5.03 3.51
CA GLU A 81 -4.94 -3.71 3.21
C GLU A 81 -4.00 -2.55 3.54
N GLY A 82 -2.86 -2.81 4.19
CA GLY A 82 -1.91 -1.77 4.56
C GLY A 82 -0.55 -2.30 4.99
N ILE A 83 0.48 -1.50 4.73
CA ILE A 83 1.85 -1.70 5.18
C ILE A 83 2.33 -0.40 5.83
N ILE A 84 2.82 -0.51 7.05
CA ILE A 84 3.48 0.55 7.82
C ILE A 84 4.90 0.05 8.09
N MET A 85 5.88 0.84 7.66
CA MET A 85 7.29 0.55 7.91
C MET A 85 7.74 1.21 9.21
N PHE A 86 8.57 0.51 9.96
CA PHE A 86 9.27 1.03 11.13
C PHE A 86 10.71 1.38 10.74
N GLY A 87 10.83 2.36 9.86
CA GLY A 87 12.11 2.86 9.34
C GLY A 87 12.07 4.37 9.13
N GLY A 88 13.24 5.00 9.06
CA GLY A 88 13.35 6.44 8.96
C GLY A 88 14.80 6.92 8.84
N PRO A 89 15.06 8.24 8.88
CA PRO A 89 16.41 8.77 8.78
C PRO A 89 17.22 8.41 10.03
N GLU A 90 18.53 8.19 9.85
CA GLU A 90 19.47 7.91 10.93
C GLU A 90 19.48 9.02 11.99
N GLU A 91 19.33 10.28 11.55
CA GLU A 91 19.24 11.47 12.42
C GLU A 91 18.09 11.38 13.44
N ALA A 92 16.97 10.76 13.06
CA ALA A 92 15.82 10.54 13.96
C ALA A 92 16.01 9.32 14.88
N GLY A 93 17.18 8.66 14.87
CA GLY A 93 17.53 7.56 15.75
C GLY A 93 17.06 6.18 15.28
N TYR A 94 16.65 6.04 14.01
CA TYR A 94 16.40 4.73 13.41
C TYR A 94 17.73 4.03 13.21
N LYS A 95 17.89 2.84 13.79
CA LYS A 95 19.15 2.07 13.75
C LYS A 95 19.04 0.77 12.99
N GLU A 96 17.88 0.13 13.02
CA GLU A 96 17.65 -1.11 12.28
C GLU A 96 17.41 -0.78 10.80
N LEU A 97 16.26 -0.18 10.48
CA LEU A 97 15.92 0.24 9.13
C LEU A 97 16.15 1.75 8.94
N THR A 98 17.38 2.13 8.61
CA THR A 98 17.72 3.49 8.17
C THR A 98 17.33 3.65 6.70
N LEU A 99 16.45 4.59 6.38
CA LEU A 99 16.07 4.89 4.99
C LEU A 99 16.94 6.00 4.40
N ALA A 100 17.36 6.97 5.22
CA ALA A 100 18.31 8.01 4.84
C ALA A 100 19.40 8.15 5.92
N ASP A 101 20.59 8.56 5.53
CA ASP A 101 21.72 8.80 6.44
C ASP A 101 21.61 10.16 7.17
N TYR A 102 22.62 10.52 7.96
CA TYR A 102 22.67 11.81 8.68
C TYR A 102 22.70 13.04 7.76
N GLU A 103 23.09 12.90 6.50
CA GLU A 103 23.07 13.97 5.50
C GLU A 103 21.74 13.99 4.72
N PHE A 104 20.77 13.16 5.12
CA PHE A 104 19.49 12.94 4.42
C PHE A 104 19.67 12.41 2.99
N MET A 105 20.79 11.74 2.72
CA MET A 105 20.99 11.00 1.49
C MET A 105 20.37 9.62 1.62
N ASN A 106 19.82 9.10 0.52
CA ASN A 106 19.16 7.80 0.54
C ASN A 106 20.16 6.68 0.83
N THR A 107 19.73 5.72 1.64
CA THR A 107 20.44 4.44 1.80
C THR A 107 19.98 3.45 0.73
N GLU A 108 20.64 2.30 0.61
CA GLU A 108 20.18 1.22 -0.28
C GLU A 108 18.74 0.75 0.06
N ALA A 109 18.38 0.72 1.34
CA ALA A 109 17.02 0.40 1.79
C ALA A 109 16.02 1.50 1.42
N GLY A 110 16.43 2.76 1.52
CA GLY A 110 15.66 3.90 1.03
C GLY A 110 15.42 3.85 -0.48
N ASP A 111 16.44 3.52 -1.27
CA ASP A 111 16.34 3.39 -2.72
C ASP A 111 15.36 2.29 -3.14
N VAL A 112 15.30 1.18 -2.40
CA VAL A 112 14.29 0.13 -2.58
C VAL A 112 12.88 0.68 -2.36
N VAL A 113 12.65 1.40 -1.26
CA VAL A 113 11.34 1.98 -0.95
C VAL A 113 10.92 2.97 -2.02
N ASP A 114 11.79 3.90 -2.40
CA ASP A 114 11.50 4.91 -3.42
C ASP A 114 11.18 4.29 -4.77
N ARG A 115 11.94 3.27 -5.17
CA ARG A 115 11.68 2.52 -6.41
C ARG A 115 10.34 1.81 -6.36
N LEU A 116 10.02 1.10 -5.27
CA LEU A 116 8.72 0.41 -5.13
C LEU A 116 7.56 1.40 -5.12
N LEU A 117 7.68 2.54 -4.44
CA LEU A 117 6.69 3.61 -4.51
C LEU A 117 6.57 4.22 -5.91
N GLY A 118 7.65 4.23 -6.70
CA GLY A 118 7.63 4.58 -8.12
C GLY A 118 6.87 3.55 -8.97
N GLU A 119 7.11 2.26 -8.74
CA GLU A 119 6.44 1.15 -9.41
C GLU A 119 4.95 1.04 -9.05
N TRP A 120 4.58 1.33 -7.80
CA TRP A 120 3.22 1.20 -7.26
C TRP A 120 2.42 2.50 -7.40
N LYS A 121 2.51 3.11 -8.58
CA LYS A 121 1.73 4.29 -8.98
C LYS A 121 1.04 4.02 -10.30
N SER A 122 -0.15 4.60 -10.50
CA SER A 122 -0.83 4.52 -11.78
C SER A 122 0.10 5.10 -12.87
N PRO A 123 0.46 4.30 -13.90
CA PRO A 123 1.39 4.76 -14.94
C PRO A 123 0.76 5.79 -15.87
N ILE A 124 -0.58 5.88 -15.90
CA ILE A 124 -1.34 6.77 -16.75
C ILE A 124 -1.93 7.89 -15.89
N THR A 125 -1.52 9.13 -16.18
CA THR A 125 -2.10 10.36 -15.61
C THR A 125 -2.99 11.09 -16.60
N GLU A 126 -2.90 10.76 -17.90
CA GLU A 126 -3.67 11.38 -18.98
C GLU A 126 -4.08 10.32 -20.00
N ALA A 127 -5.32 10.39 -20.49
CA ALA A 127 -5.84 9.54 -21.55
C ALA A 127 -6.71 10.37 -22.50
N GLU A 128 -6.62 10.10 -23.80
CA GLU A 128 -7.46 10.74 -24.80
C GLU A 128 -8.73 9.90 -25.02
N ALA A 129 -9.88 10.58 -25.04
CA ALA A 129 -11.15 9.93 -25.33
C ALA A 129 -11.34 9.76 -26.85
N ASP A 130 -11.95 8.65 -27.25
CA ASP A 130 -12.30 8.37 -28.64
C ASP A 130 -13.47 9.24 -29.15
N GLU A 131 -13.88 9.03 -30.40
CA GLU A 131 -14.98 9.77 -31.03
C GLU A 131 -16.34 9.58 -30.32
N GLU A 132 -16.48 8.53 -29.52
CA GLU A 132 -17.67 8.22 -28.71
C GLU A 132 -17.56 8.73 -27.26
N GLY A 133 -16.41 9.30 -26.90
CA GLY A 133 -16.11 9.85 -25.59
C GLY A 133 -15.56 8.82 -24.59
N PHE A 134 -15.05 7.67 -25.04
CA PHE A 134 -14.47 6.66 -24.16
C PHE A 134 -12.96 6.73 -24.07
N CYS A 135 -12.41 6.52 -22.87
CA CYS A 135 -10.98 6.26 -22.69
C CYS A 135 -10.74 5.10 -21.73
N GLU A 136 -9.58 4.46 -21.90
CA GLU A 136 -9.11 3.37 -21.05
C GLU A 136 -7.93 3.83 -20.20
N ALA A 137 -7.95 3.49 -18.91
CA ALA A 137 -6.84 3.76 -18.00
C ALA A 137 -6.61 2.58 -17.04
N SER A 138 -5.34 2.25 -16.84
CA SER A 138 -4.89 1.29 -15.83
C SER A 138 -4.67 2.02 -14.50
N LEU A 139 -5.56 1.81 -13.54
CA LEU A 139 -5.57 2.48 -12.25
C LEU A 139 -5.45 1.47 -11.09
N PHE A 140 -4.86 1.90 -9.98
CA PHE A 140 -4.91 1.18 -8.71
C PHE A 140 -6.27 1.35 -8.02
N TYR A 141 -6.59 0.52 -7.04
CA TYR A 141 -7.78 0.76 -6.21
C TYR A 141 -7.60 2.06 -5.42
N GLY A 142 -8.62 2.90 -5.42
CA GLY A 142 -8.55 4.22 -4.81
C GLY A 142 -9.69 5.15 -5.21
N ASP A 143 -9.67 6.32 -4.59
CA ASP A 143 -10.55 7.42 -4.91
C ASP A 143 -9.79 8.40 -5.83
N TYR A 144 -10.38 8.72 -6.97
CA TYR A 144 -9.80 9.53 -8.04
C TYR A 144 -10.65 10.77 -8.29
N GLU A 145 -9.98 11.88 -8.61
CA GLU A 145 -10.58 13.05 -9.23
C GLU A 145 -10.03 13.17 -10.66
N ILE A 146 -10.92 12.99 -11.65
CA ILE A 146 -10.56 12.97 -13.06
C ILE A 146 -10.88 14.34 -13.66
N ALA A 147 -9.85 15.06 -14.10
CA ALA A 147 -9.99 16.34 -14.77
C ALA A 147 -10.15 16.15 -16.28
N VAL A 148 -11.29 16.58 -16.81
CA VAL A 148 -11.61 16.52 -18.24
C VAL A 148 -11.23 17.84 -18.89
N ARG A 149 -10.50 17.78 -20.01
CA ARG A 149 -10.14 18.94 -20.82
C ARG A 149 -10.56 18.68 -22.27
N LYS A 150 -11.18 19.68 -22.89
CA LYS A 150 -11.42 19.63 -24.34
C LYS A 150 -10.11 19.88 -25.09
N VAL A 151 -9.88 19.15 -26.17
CA VAL A 151 -8.70 19.35 -27.03
C VAL A 151 -8.63 20.83 -27.46
N GLY A 152 -7.49 21.48 -27.19
CA GLY A 152 -7.26 22.89 -27.47
C GLY A 152 -7.77 23.89 -26.42
N ALA A 153 -8.41 23.42 -25.34
CA ALA A 153 -8.76 24.28 -24.21
C ALA A 153 -7.62 24.31 -23.18
N ASN A 154 -7.28 25.52 -22.70
CA ASN A 154 -6.28 25.68 -21.63
C ASN A 154 -6.86 25.44 -20.23
N SER A 155 -8.19 25.27 -20.11
CA SER A 155 -8.91 25.10 -18.84
C SER A 155 -9.59 23.73 -18.74
N VAL A 156 -9.69 23.21 -17.52
CA VAL A 156 -10.51 22.04 -17.18
C VAL A 156 -11.98 22.36 -17.49
N THR A 157 -12.62 21.48 -18.26
CA THR A 157 -14.03 21.58 -18.63
C THR A 157 -14.93 20.99 -17.54
N SER A 158 -14.50 19.88 -16.91
CA SER A 158 -15.25 19.22 -15.83
C SER A 158 -14.35 18.37 -14.93
N LEU A 159 -14.83 18.07 -13.72
CA LEU A 159 -14.21 17.15 -12.77
C LEU A 159 -15.18 16.00 -12.49
N ILE A 160 -14.66 14.77 -12.49
CA ILE A 160 -15.42 13.54 -12.23
C ILE A 160 -14.78 12.83 -11.04
N SER A 161 -15.54 12.63 -9.97
CA SER A 161 -15.12 11.76 -8.86
C SER A 161 -15.36 10.31 -9.22
N TYR A 162 -14.34 9.47 -9.15
CA TYR A 162 -14.40 8.06 -9.48
C TYR A 162 -13.77 7.20 -8.40
N LYS A 163 -14.45 6.13 -7.98
CA LYS A 163 -13.93 5.19 -6.98
C LYS A 163 -13.71 3.82 -7.60
N LEU A 164 -12.45 3.39 -7.68
CA LEU A 164 -12.10 2.03 -8.10
C LEU A 164 -11.95 1.16 -6.86
N SER A 165 -12.72 0.06 -6.77
CA SER A 165 -12.70 -0.84 -5.62
C SER A 165 -12.57 -2.30 -6.05
N SER A 166 -12.06 -3.14 -5.15
CA SER A 166 -11.76 -4.57 -5.36
C SER A 166 -12.98 -5.48 -5.59
N ALA A 167 -14.20 -4.92 -5.68
CA ALA A 167 -15.41 -5.66 -5.99
C ALA A 167 -15.39 -6.35 -7.38
N ARG A 168 -14.42 -6.00 -8.24
CA ARG A 168 -14.16 -6.64 -9.54
C ARG A 168 -12.70 -7.09 -9.61
N PRO A 169 -12.37 -8.31 -9.14
CA PRO A 169 -11.00 -8.82 -9.21
C PRO A 169 -10.55 -8.95 -10.67
N GLY A 170 -9.51 -8.20 -11.06
CA GLY A 170 -8.85 -8.33 -12.37
C GLY A 170 -9.12 -7.21 -13.40
N GLU A 171 -10.08 -6.32 -13.15
CA GLU A 171 -10.28 -5.10 -13.97
C GLU A 171 -9.48 -3.94 -13.37
N THR A 172 -8.19 -3.81 -13.71
CA THR A 172 -7.43 -2.57 -13.47
C THR A 172 -7.63 -1.56 -14.59
N VAL A 173 -8.12 -2.02 -15.75
CA VAL A 173 -8.52 -1.16 -16.87
C VAL A 173 -9.93 -0.67 -16.64
N VAL A 174 -10.08 0.65 -16.57
CA VAL A 174 -11.38 1.32 -16.40
C VAL A 174 -11.77 1.97 -17.72
N HIS A 175 -12.99 1.69 -18.18
CA HIS A 175 -13.63 2.42 -19.29
C HIS A 175 -14.35 3.65 -18.74
N LEU A 176 -13.81 4.83 -19.01
CA LEU A 176 -14.39 6.11 -18.60
C LEU A 176 -15.15 6.70 -19.77
N ARG A 177 -16.36 7.22 -19.51
CA ARG A 177 -17.14 7.96 -20.51
C ARG A 177 -17.13 9.46 -20.17
N VAL A 178 -16.61 10.25 -21.08
CA VAL A 178 -16.48 11.70 -21.00
C VAL A 178 -17.40 12.30 -22.07
N GLY A 179 -18.44 13.01 -21.63
CA GLY A 179 -19.54 13.49 -22.48
C GLY A 179 -19.21 14.67 -23.39
#